data_AF-A0A016US55-F1
#
_entry.id   AF-A0A016US55-F1
#
_cell.length_a   1.000
_cell.length_b   1.000
_cell.length_c   1.000
_cell.angle_alpha   90.00
_cell.angle_beta   90.00
_cell.angle_gamma   90.00
#
_symmetry.space_group_name_H-M   'P 1'
#
loop_
_entity.id
_entity.type
_entity.pdbx_description
1 polymer ?
#
loop_
_entity_poly.entity_id
_entity_poly.type
_entity_poly.pdbx_seq_one_letter_code
_entity_poly.pdbx_strand_id
1 'polypeptide(L)' 'MRRRGMAPSKICRRLKVNRKLVCRTLKRGTTDGLPGTGRPVTVTTARMKKIVKKHLERNPCRNMRKMATELGA' A
#
# COMPACT_ATOMS: atom_id res chain seq x y z
N MET A 1 21.67 6.08 -10.43
CA MET A 1 23.03 6.50 -10.86
C MET A 1 23.73 7.28 -9.74
N ARG A 2 24.98 6.94 -9.40
CA ARG A 2 25.84 7.74 -8.51
C ARG A 2 26.57 8.79 -9.35
N ARG A 3 26.23 10.08 -9.19
CA ARG A 3 26.93 11.18 -9.90
C ARG A 3 28.31 11.53 -9.30
N ARG A 4 28.58 11.13 -8.06
CA ARG A 4 29.87 11.30 -7.38
C ARG A 4 30.24 9.97 -6.74
N GLY A 5 31.41 9.41 -7.03
CA GLY A 5 31.89 8.08 -6.62
C GLY A 5 32.14 7.90 -5.11
N MET A 6 31.29 8.45 -4.25
CA MET A 6 31.48 8.42 -2.80
C MET A 6 31.26 7.02 -2.23
N ALA A 7 32.21 6.51 -1.43
CA ALA A 7 32.05 5.24 -0.73
C ALA A 7 30.83 5.26 0.23
N PRO A 8 30.06 4.16 0.36
CA PRO A 8 28.92 4.08 1.28
C PRO A 8 29.26 4.43 2.73
N SER A 9 30.46 4.06 3.20
CA SER A 9 30.96 4.39 4.54
C SER A 9 31.03 5.91 4.79
N LYS A 10 31.51 6.66 3.80
CA LYS A 10 31.61 8.13 3.86
C LYS A 10 30.22 8.78 3.88
N ILE A 11 29.25 8.19 3.16
CA ILE A 11 27.84 8.61 3.19
C ILE A 11 27.25 8.39 4.59
N CYS A 12 27.50 7.22 5.21
CA CYS A 12 27.02 6.92 6.56
C CYS A 12 27.54 7.93 7.58
N ARG A 13 28.84 8.24 7.55
CA ARG A 13 29.47 9.21 8.46
C ARG A 13 28.92 10.62 8.27
N ARG A 14 28.78 11.06 7.01
CA ARG A 14 28.30 12.43 6.69
C ARG A 14 26.83 12.64 7.03
N LEU A 15 25.99 11.65 6.75
CA LEU A 15 24.54 11.74 6.97
C LEU A 15 24.10 11.20 8.34
N LYS A 16 25.02 10.62 9.13
CA LYS A 16 24.75 9.98 10.42
C LYS A 16 23.60 8.96 10.38
N VAL A 17 23.52 8.18 9.31
CA VAL A 17 22.50 7.15 9.10
C VAL A 17 23.11 5.74 9.11
N ASN A 18 22.30 4.74 9.40
CA ASN A 18 22.73 3.35 9.42
C ASN A 18 23.21 2.89 8.02
N ARG A 19 24.33 2.16 7.98
CA ARG A 19 24.89 1.57 6.76
C ARG A 19 23.90 0.71 5.99
N LYS A 20 23.03 -0.02 6.69
CA LYS A 20 21.99 -0.85 6.06
C LYS A 20 20.99 0.00 5.27
N LEU A 21 20.65 1.18 5.76
CA LEU A 21 19.77 2.13 5.05
C LEU A 21 20.45 2.64 3.79
N VAL A 22 21.70 3.10 3.89
CA VAL A 22 22.47 3.59 2.74
C VAL A 22 22.59 2.52 1.65
N CYS A 23 22.96 1.28 2.01
CA CYS A 23 23.07 0.19 1.05
C CYS A 23 21.71 -0.16 0.42
N ARG A 24 20.63 -0.18 1.20
CA ARG A 24 19.27 -0.43 0.68
C ARG A 24 18.85 0.65 -0.32
N THR A 25 19.03 1.92 0.02
CA THR A 25 18.68 3.04 -0.87
C THR A 25 19.52 3.05 -2.15
N LEU A 26 20.83 2.77 -2.04
CA LEU A 26 21.71 2.68 -3.21
C LEU A 26 21.33 1.51 -4.14
N LYS A 27 20.95 0.35 -3.58
CA LYS A 27 20.48 -0.80 -4.37
C LYS A 27 19.13 -0.53 -5.03
N ARG A 28 18.21 0.20 -4.36
CA ARG A 28 16.90 0.55 -4.92
C ARG A 28 17.00 1.47 -6.13
N GLY A 29 17.95 2.41 -6.11
CA GLY A 29 18.19 3.31 -7.25
C GLY A 29 17.14 4.41 -7.44
N THR A 30 16.06 4.41 -6.66
CA THR A 30 15.03 5.46 -6.62
C THR A 30 15.07 6.23 -5.29
N THR A 31 14.68 7.49 -5.33
CA THR A 31 14.55 8.35 -4.14
C THR A 31 13.19 8.25 -3.48
N ASP A 32 12.19 7.75 -4.20
CA ASP A 32 10.81 7.69 -3.72
C ASP A 32 10.65 6.69 -2.57
N GLY A 33 9.78 7.06 -1.63
CA GLY A 33 9.37 6.17 -0.56
C GLY A 33 8.67 4.93 -1.13
N LEU A 34 8.77 3.80 -0.42
CA LEU A 34 7.92 2.66 -0.77
C LEU A 34 6.47 3.02 -0.45
N PRO A 35 5.51 2.57 -1.28
CA PRO A 35 4.10 2.62 -0.89
C PRO A 35 3.95 1.91 0.45
N GLY A 36 3.35 2.60 1.42
CA GLY A 36 3.11 2.03 2.73
C GLY A 36 2.22 0.79 2.61
N THR A 37 2.49 -0.22 3.42
CA THR A 37 1.66 -1.45 3.50
C THR A 37 0.33 -1.21 4.23
N GLY A 38 -0.11 0.04 4.33
CA GLY A 38 -1.34 0.40 5.02
C GLY A 38 -2.54 -0.28 4.37
N ARG A 39 -3.48 -0.73 5.20
CA ARG A 39 -4.77 -1.19 4.69
C ARG A 39 -5.42 -0.01 3.99
N PRO A 40 -5.90 -0.16 2.74
CA PRO A 40 -6.67 0.89 2.10
C PRO A 40 -7.81 1.29 3.04
N VAL A 41 -7.98 2.59 3.27
CA VAL A 41 -9.17 3.13 3.96
C VAL A 41 -10.34 3.06 2.98
N THR A 42 -10.66 1.84 2.54
CA THR A 42 -11.75 1.60 1.61
C THR A 42 -12.85 0.85 2.32
N VAL A 43 -14.08 1.34 2.13
CA VAL A 43 -15.33 0.71 2.56
C VAL A 43 -15.49 -0.70 1.94
N THR A 44 -14.76 -1.00 0.85
CA THR A 44 -14.78 -2.25 0.08
C THR A 44 -13.93 -3.36 0.68
N THR A 45 -14.13 -3.65 1.97
CA THR A 45 -13.47 -4.78 2.64
C THR A 45 -13.80 -6.12 1.99
N ALA A 46 -12.90 -7.11 2.08
CA ALA A 46 -13.14 -8.45 1.54
C ALA A 46 -14.43 -9.10 2.10
N ARG A 47 -14.75 -8.81 3.36
CA ARG A 47 -16.01 -9.23 3.99
C ARG A 47 -17.22 -8.64 3.27
N MET A 48 -17.24 -7.33 3.02
CA MET A 48 -18.36 -6.71 2.30
C MET A 48 -18.50 -7.20 0.88
N LYS A 49 -17.39 -7.43 0.17
CA LYS A 49 -17.43 -8.04 -1.16
C LYS A 49 -18.11 -9.41 -1.14
N LYS A 50 -17.79 -10.27 -0.15
CA LYS A 50 -18.43 -11.59 0.00
C LYS A 50 -19.92 -11.48 0.32
N ILE A 51 -20.33 -10.55 1.17
CA ILE A 51 -21.73 -10.36 1.54
C ILE A 51 -22.55 -9.88 0.33
N VAL A 52 -22.08 -8.84 -0.37
CA VAL A 52 -22.72 -8.33 -1.59
C VAL A 52 -22.83 -9.43 -2.64
N LYS A 53 -21.75 -10.19 -2.88
CA LYS A 53 -21.77 -11.32 -3.82
C LYS A 53 -22.86 -12.32 -3.45
N LYS A 54 -22.92 -12.74 -2.18
CA LYS A 54 -23.93 -13.71 -1.71
C LYS A 54 -25.36 -13.18 -1.84
N HIS A 55 -25.56 -11.87 -1.69
CA HIS A 55 -26.88 -11.24 -1.86
C HIS A 55 -27.31 -11.24 -3.33
N LEU A 56 -26.40 -10.94 -4.25
CA LEU A 56 -26.65 -10.99 -5.68
C LEU A 56 -26.85 -12.43 -6.19
N GLU A 57 -26.09 -13.40 -5.69
CA GLU A 57 -26.25 -14.82 -6.05
C GLU A 57 -27.61 -15.38 -5.62
N ARG A 58 -28.15 -14.93 -4.48
CA ARG A 58 -29.48 -15.34 -4.01
C ARG A 58 -30.61 -14.65 -4.77
N ASN A 59 -30.43 -13.39 -5.17
CA ASN A 59 -31.40 -12.64 -5.94
C ASN A 59 -30.66 -11.64 -6.86
N PRO A 60 -30.45 -12.00 -8.14
CA PRO A 60 -29.67 -11.18 -9.07
C PRO A 60 -30.38 -9.86 -9.43
N CYS A 61 -31.71 -9.80 -9.30
CA CYS A 61 -32.51 -8.60 -9.59
C CYS A 61 -32.58 -7.62 -8.40
N ARG A 62 -31.82 -7.88 -7.33
CA ARG A 62 -31.89 -7.05 -6.11
C ARG A 62 -31.32 -5.65 -6.36
N ASN A 63 -32.08 -4.64 -5.94
CA ASN A 63 -31.67 -3.24 -6.08
C ASN A 63 -30.47 -2.91 -5.16
N MET A 64 -29.40 -2.37 -5.75
CA MET A 64 -28.16 -2.00 -5.07
C MET A 64 -28.36 -0.95 -3.95
N ARG A 65 -29.27 0.02 -4.11
CA ARG A 65 -29.52 1.05 -3.08
C ARG A 65 -30.14 0.45 -1.82
N LYS A 66 -31.09 -0.48 -1.98
CA LYS A 66 -31.65 -1.22 -0.85
C LYS A 66 -30.57 -2.04 -0.14
N MET A 67 -29.71 -2.70 -0.91
CA MET A 67 -28.60 -3.47 -0.36
C MET A 67 -27.59 -2.61 0.41
N ALA A 68 -27.29 -1.39 -0.06
CA ALA A 68 -26.41 -0.46 0.64
C ALA A 68 -27.01 -0.02 2.00
N THR A 69 -28.31 0.27 2.03
CA THR A 69 -29.02 0.68 3.25
C THR A 69 -28.98 -0.44 4.31
N GLU A 70 -29.20 -1.69 3.90
CA GLU A 70 -29.16 -2.85 4.80
C GLU A 70 -27.75 -3.13 5.36
N LEU A 71 -26.71 -2.79 4.60
CA LEU A 71 -25.32 -3.02 5.00
C LEU A 71 -24.74 -1.86 5.85
N GLY A 72 -25.55 -0.85 6.16
CA GLY A 72 -25.17 0.27 7.02
C GLY A 72 -24.15 1.21 6.38
N ALA A 73 -24.23 1.37 5.04
CA ALA A 73 -23.46 2.38 4.31
C ALA A 73 -24.04 3.78 4.48
#